data_AF-A0A3A6NXQ3-F1
#
_entry.id   AF-A0A3A6NXQ3-F1
#
_cell.length_a   1.000
_cell.length_b   1.000
_cell.length_c   1.000
_cell.angle_alpha   90.00
_cell.angle_beta   90.00
_cell.angle_gamma   90.00
#
_symmetry.space_group_name_H-M   'P 1'
#
loop_
_entity.id
_entity.type
_entity.pdbx_description
1 polymer ?
#
loop_
_entity_poly.entity_id
_entity_poly.type
_entity_poly.pdbx_seq_one_letter_code
_entity_poly.pdbx_strand_id
1 'polypeptide(L)'
;MAKRVLFKEQRVNNDHKNARTTFHGRAMIEERVFREGNSGQEVAERLGVGRGTVYKWLARYRAGGREARYDQSSRPRRSPRRLPVGQAAYIAAMRRMRMS
;
A
#
# COMPACT_ATOMS: atom_id res chain seq x y z
N MET A 1 22.88 6.90 23.11
CA MET A 1 23.03 6.19 21.82
C MET A 1 22.32 4.84 21.91
N ALA A 2 21.03 4.77 21.56
CA ALA A 2 20.27 3.52 21.56
C ALA A 2 19.96 3.13 20.12
N LYS A 3 20.52 1.99 19.67
CA LYS A 3 20.26 1.42 18.36
C LYS A 3 18.77 1.13 18.24
N ARG A 4 18.08 1.95 17.46
CA ARG A 4 16.72 1.70 16.98
C ARG A 4 16.81 0.48 16.09
N VAL A 5 16.60 -0.70 16.67
CA VAL A 5 16.50 -1.96 15.94
C VAL A 5 15.42 -1.75 14.89
N LEU A 6 15.84 -1.72 13.62
CA LEU A 6 14.98 -1.63 12.46
C LEU A 6 14.19 -2.93 12.39
N PHE A 7 13.10 -3.03 13.17
CA PHE A 7 12.04 -3.96 12.87
C PHE A 7 11.51 -3.51 11.51
N LYS A 8 11.95 -4.20 10.46
CA LYS A 8 11.41 -4.05 9.12
C LYS A 8 9.95 -4.50 9.25
N GLU A 9 9.04 -3.55 9.48
CA GLU A 9 7.59 -3.80 9.47
C GLU A 9 7.31 -4.54 8.16
N GLN A 10 7.05 -5.84 8.26
CA GLN A 10 6.50 -6.63 7.18
C GLN A 10 5.22 -5.91 6.77
N ARG A 11 5.24 -5.25 5.62
CA ARG A 11 4.16 -4.36 5.21
C ARG A 11 2.93 -5.22 4.92
N VAL A 12 1.90 -5.03 5.74
CA VAL A 12 0.64 -5.76 5.62
C VAL A 12 -0.06 -5.32 4.32
N ASN A 13 -0.38 -6.28 3.45
CA ASN A 13 -1.23 -6.04 2.30
C ASN A 13 -2.69 -6.00 2.74
N ASN A 14 -3.46 -5.01 2.29
CA ASN A 14 -4.89 -4.94 2.53
C ASN A 14 -5.64 -5.73 1.44
N ASP A 15 -5.42 -7.04 1.47
CA ASP A 15 -6.02 -7.98 0.53
C ASP A 15 -7.44 -8.33 1.03
N HIS A 16 -8.43 -7.54 0.63
CA HIS A 16 -9.84 -7.93 0.79
C HIS A 16 -10.31 -8.74 -0.42
N LYS A 17 -11.34 -9.56 -0.25
CA LYS A 17 -11.85 -10.51 -1.27
C LYS A 17 -12.19 -9.92 -2.64
N ASN A 18 -12.43 -8.61 -2.72
CA ASN A 18 -12.80 -7.90 -3.96
C ASN A 18 -11.64 -7.08 -4.54
N ALA A 19 -10.44 -7.16 -3.95
CA ALA A 19 -9.30 -6.37 -4.39
C ALA A 19 -8.73 -6.94 -5.70
N ARG A 20 -8.84 -6.19 -6.81
CA ARG A 20 -8.28 -6.61 -8.10
C ARG A 20 -6.76 -6.40 -8.23
N THR A 21 -6.19 -5.54 -7.38
CA THR A 21 -4.74 -5.27 -7.34
C THR A 21 -4.17 -5.63 -5.98
N THR A 22 -4.27 -6.91 -5.63
CA THR A 22 -3.51 -7.52 -4.53
C THR A 22 -2.01 -7.49 -4.83
N PHE A 23 -1.19 -7.87 -3.85
CA PHE A 23 0.25 -8.05 -4.07
C PHE A 23 0.57 -8.92 -5.28
N HIS A 24 -0.12 -10.05 -5.42
CA HIS A 24 0.07 -10.97 -6.54
C HIS A 24 -0.40 -10.36 -7.87
N GLY A 25 -1.55 -9.66 -7.87
CA GLY A 25 -2.03 -8.93 -9.05
C GLY A 25 -1.05 -7.87 -9.55
N ARG A 26 -0.31 -7.21 -8.65
CA ARG A 26 0.75 -6.24 -9.01
C ARG A 26 1.97 -6.94 -9.62
N ALA A 27 2.36 -8.09 -9.08
CA ALA A 27 3.42 -8.91 -9.66
C ALA A 27 3.07 -9.36 -11.09
N MET A 28 1.82 -9.78 -11.32
CA MET A 28 1.33 -10.16 -12.66
C MET A 28 1.39 -9.00 -13.66
N ILE A 29 1.09 -7.77 -13.22
CA ILE A 29 1.22 -6.58 -14.08
C ILE A 29 2.65 -6.44 -14.58
N GLU A 30 3.62 -6.49 -13.66
CA GLU A 30 5.03 -6.31 -13.98
C GLU A 30 5.58 -7.44 -14.84
N GLU A 31 5.23 -8.68 -14.53
CA GLU A 31 5.66 -9.86 -15.29
C GLU A 31 5.18 -9.80 -16.74
N ARG A 32 3.88 -9.53 -16.96
CA ARG A 32 3.30 -9.46 -18.31
C ARG A 32 3.87 -8.33 -19.14
N VAL A 33 4.14 -7.18 -18.52
CA VAL A 33 4.69 -6.03 -19.25
C VAL A 33 6.19 -6.21 -19.52
N PHE A 34 6.98 -6.62 -18.53
CA PHE A 34 8.44 -6.64 -18.65
C PHE A 34 9.02 -7.95 -19.19
N ARG A 35 8.40 -9.10 -18.91
CA ARG A 35 8.87 -10.40 -19.42
C ARG A 35 8.12 -10.84 -20.67
N GLU A 36 6.80 -10.69 -20.69
CA GLU A 36 5.97 -11.15 -21.81
C GLU A 36 5.76 -10.06 -22.88
N GLY A 37 6.24 -8.82 -22.65
CA GLY A 37 6.17 -7.73 -23.61
C GLY A 37 4.77 -7.21 -23.92
N ASN A 38 3.77 -7.56 -23.10
CA ASN A 38 2.39 -7.12 -23.31
C ASN A 38 2.27 -5.61 -23.07
N SER A 39 1.37 -4.95 -23.82
CA SER A 39 1.09 -3.53 -23.59
C SER A 39 0.38 -3.32 -22.25
N GLY A 40 0.55 -2.14 -21.64
CA GLY A 40 -0.16 -1.79 -20.41
C GLY A 40 -1.69 -1.80 -20.56
N GLN A 41 -2.19 -1.57 -21.77
CA GLN A 41 -3.62 -1.66 -22.09
C GLN A 41 -4.12 -3.10 -22.08
N GLU A 42 -3.44 -4.00 -22.77
CA GLU A 42 -3.80 -5.41 -22.82
C GLU A 42 -3.79 -6.05 -21.43
N VAL A 43 -2.79 -5.70 -20.62
CA VAL A 43 -2.72 -6.16 -19.22
C VAL A 43 -3.88 -5.61 -18.39
N ALA A 44 -4.27 -4.35 -18.61
CA ALA A 44 -5.41 -3.75 -17.93
C ALA A 44 -6.72 -4.48 -18.26
N GLU A 45 -6.95 -4.79 -19.53
CA GLU A 45 -8.12 -5.53 -20.00
C GLU A 45 -8.16 -6.96 -19.42
N ARG A 46 -7.04 -7.71 -19.53
CA ARG A 46 -6.93 -9.08 -19.01
C ARG A 46 -7.13 -9.18 -17.50
N LEU A 47 -6.71 -8.16 -16.74
CA LEU A 47 -6.89 -8.12 -15.28
C LEU A 47 -8.18 -7.39 -14.86
N GLY A 48 -8.90 -6.79 -15.82
CA GLY A 48 -10.07 -5.92 -15.66
C GLY A 48 -9.86 -4.77 -14.67
N VAL A 49 -8.72 -4.11 -14.78
CA VAL A 49 -8.38 -2.89 -14.03
C VAL A 49 -8.27 -1.71 -14.99
N GLY A 50 -8.33 -0.48 -14.49
CA GLY A 50 -8.09 0.69 -15.32
C GLY A 50 -6.63 0.80 -15.79
N ARG A 51 -6.40 1.31 -17.01
CA ARG A 51 -5.06 1.57 -17.56
C ARG A 51 -4.18 2.41 -16.63
N GLY A 52 -4.76 3.46 -16.01
CA GLY A 52 -4.05 4.30 -15.04
C GLY A 52 -3.55 3.53 -13.82
N THR A 53 -4.29 2.49 -13.39
CA THR A 53 -3.87 1.59 -12.30
C THR A 53 -2.64 0.80 -12.70
N VAL A 54 -2.61 0.25 -13.93
CA VAL A 54 -1.43 -0.45 -14.46
C VAL A 54 -0.22 0.47 -14.49
N TYR A 55 -0.31 1.64 -15.13
CA TYR A 55 0.81 2.57 -15.22
C TYR A 55 1.29 3.09 -13.86
N LYS A 56 0.37 3.34 -12.91
CA LYS A 56 0.72 3.67 -11.53
C LYS A 56 1.57 2.59 -10.88
N TRP A 57 1.20 1.32 -11.05
CA TRP A 57 1.96 0.20 -10.47
C TRP A 57 3.30 -0.01 -11.16
N LEU A 58 3.37 0.11 -12.49
CA LEU A 58 4.64 0.06 -13.22
C LEU A 58 5.59 1.19 -12.78
N ALA A 59 5.09 2.42 -12.62
CA ALA A 59 5.90 3.54 -12.13
C ALA A 59 6.43 3.30 -10.71
N ARG A 60 5.59 2.74 -9.82
CA ARG A 60 6.02 2.36 -8.46
C ARG A 60 7.07 1.26 -8.48
N TYR A 61 6.90 0.24 -9.30
CA TYR A 61 7.87 -0.82 -9.46
C TYR A 61 9.21 -0.30 -9.97
N ARG A 62 9.20 0.60 -10.97
CA ARG A 62 10.43 1.26 -11.45
C ARG A 62 11.15 2.05 -10.34
N ALA A 63 10.41 2.65 -9.41
CA ALA A 63 10.98 3.44 -8.33
C ALA A 63 11.47 2.61 -7.12
N GLY A 64 10.81 1.49 -6.80
CA GLY A 64 11.05 0.74 -5.56
C GLY A 64 11.22 -0.77 -5.72
N GLY A 65 11.27 -1.28 -6.95
CA GLY A 65 11.40 -2.69 -7.27
C GLY A 65 10.29 -3.55 -6.65
N ARG A 66 10.64 -4.79 -6.28
CA ARG A 66 9.69 -5.76 -5.70
C ARG A 66 9.04 -5.28 -4.40
N GLU A 67 9.75 -4.48 -3.61
CA GLU A 67 9.22 -3.92 -2.35
C GLU A 67 8.05 -2.95 -2.60
N ALA A 68 7.99 -2.35 -3.78
CA ALA A 68 6.92 -1.44 -4.17
C ALA A 68 5.57 -2.13 -4.37
N ARG A 69 5.53 -3.47 -4.47
CA ARG A 69 4.30 -4.25 -4.55
C ARG A 69 3.53 -4.30 -3.24
N TYR A 70 4.22 -4.15 -2.12
CA TYR A 70 3.57 -4.11 -0.82
C TYR A 70 2.79 -2.82 -0.63
N ASP A 71 1.68 -2.92 0.10
CA ASP A 71 0.93 -1.74 0.48
C ASP A 71 1.78 -0.76 1.29
N GLN A 72 1.72 0.48 0.84
CA GLN A 72 2.27 1.60 1.59
C GLN A 72 1.20 2.01 2.60
N SER A 73 1.64 2.46 3.77
CA SER A 73 0.70 3.02 4.74
C SER A 73 -0.11 4.13 4.08
N SER A 74 -1.43 4.05 4.14
CA SER A 74 -2.33 5.13 3.73
C SER A 74 -2.24 6.35 4.66
N ARG A 75 -1.44 6.28 5.73
CA ARG A 75 -1.25 7.37 6.66
C ARG A 75 -0.55 8.53 5.96
N PRO A 76 -1.05 9.78 6.11
CA PRO A 76 -0.41 10.93 5.54
C PRO A 76 0.98 11.14 6.16
N ARG A 77 1.94 11.59 5.36
CA ARG A 77 3.31 11.91 5.83
C ARG A 77 3.30 13.04 6.87
N ARG A 78 2.44 14.04 6.67
CA ARG A 78 2.26 15.18 7.58
C ARG A 78 0.78 15.30 7.95
N SER A 79 0.53 15.49 9.23
CA SER A 79 -0.81 15.79 9.75
C SER A 79 -0.67 17.01 10.66
N PRO A 80 -0.89 18.24 10.12
CA PRO A 80 -0.61 19.47 10.85
C PRO A 80 -1.54 19.66 12.07
N ARG A 81 -2.75 19.08 12.03
CA ARG A 81 -3.71 19.08 13.13
C ARG A 81 -3.63 17.81 13.99
N ARG A 82 -2.46 17.16 14.04
CA ARG A 82 -2.29 15.94 14.83
C ARG A 82 -2.37 16.28 16.32
N LEU A 83 -3.27 15.60 17.03
CA LEU A 83 -3.40 15.73 18.47
C LEU A 83 -2.11 15.28 19.18
N PRO A 84 -1.75 15.90 20.32
CA PRO A 84 -0.72 15.39 21.20
C PRO A 84 -1.00 13.94 21.60
N VAL A 85 0.07 13.13 21.75
CA VAL A 85 -0.04 11.69 22.00
C VAL A 85 -0.89 11.36 23.22
N GLY A 86 -0.75 12.12 24.31
CA GLY A 86 -1.54 11.94 25.54
C GLY A 86 -3.04 12.15 25.32
N GLN A 87 -3.42 13.21 24.59
CA GLN A 87 -4.83 13.50 24.29
C GLN A 87 -5.44 12.42 23.37
N ALA A 88 -4.69 11.96 22.36
CA ALA A 88 -5.14 10.87 21.50
C ALA A 88 -5.32 9.55 22.27
N ALA A 89 -4.41 9.26 23.21
CA ALA A 89 -4.50 8.08 24.08
C ALA A 89 -5.71 8.15 25.02
N TYR A 90 -5.98 9.32 25.61
CA TYR A 90 -7.16 9.56 26.45
C TYR A 90 -8.46 9.31 25.67
N ILE A 91 -8.60 9.91 24.48
CA ILE A 91 -9.77 9.70 23.62
C ILE A 91 -9.93 8.21 23.26
N ALA A 92 -8.83 7.52 22.95
CA ALA A 92 -8.89 6.08 22.65
C ALA A 92 -9.33 5.25 23.85
N ALA A 93 -8.92 5.60 25.07
CA ALA A 93 -9.35 4.93 26.30
C ALA A 93 -10.86 5.15 26.53
N MET A 94 -11.34 6.39 26.44
CA MET A 94 -12.76 6.74 26.57
C MET A 94 -13.64 5.96 25.59
N ARG A 95 -13.23 5.87 24.31
CA ARG A 95 -13.93 5.10 23.27
C ARG A 95 -13.99 3.60 23.58
N ARG A 96 -12.91 3.01 24.11
CA ARG A 96 -12.90 1.60 24.53
C ARG A 96 -13.84 1.34 25.72
N MET A 97 -13.92 2.31 26.63
CA MET A 97 -14.83 2.28 27.79
C MET A 97 -16.28 2.66 27.44
N ARG A 98 -16.56 3.03 26.17
CA ARG A 98 -17.87 3.51 25.70
C ARG A 98 -18.40 4.73 26.47
N MET A 99 -17.51 5.58 26.97
CA MET A 99 -17.85 6.80 27.71
C MET A 99 -17.78 8.07 26.86
N SER A 100 -17.79 7.93 25.53
CA SER A 100 -17.69 9.03 24.56
C SER A 100 -18.79 8.94 23.53
#